data_AF-A0AAE0KWR9-F1
#
_entry.id   AF-A0AAE0KWR9-F1
#
_cell.length_a   1.000
_cell.length_b   1.000
_cell.length_c   1.000
_cell.angle_alpha   90.00
_cell.angle_beta   90.00
_cell.angle_gamma   90.00
#
_symmetry.space_group_name_H-M   'P 1'
#
loop_
_entity.id
_entity.type
_entity.pdbx_description
1 polymer ?
#
loop_
_entity_poly.entity_id
_entity_poly.type
_entity_poly.pdbx_seq_one_letter_code
_entity_poly.pdbx_strand_id
1 'polypeptide(L)'
;WPATLDVLMRAELSHVLSHVYKSASQDKRTIRRIVPSGGAENHKAFMKFIEYLGQRSRAGVVKIGENGQKHTKTIYLIPPSASVCAALGVDRDLRECIIALICYQ
;
A
#
# COMPACT_ATOMS: atom_id res chain seq x y z
N TRP A 1 2.20 -2.23 -15.29
CA TRP A 1 1.92 -2.93 -14.02
C TRP A 1 2.12 -4.41 -14.27
N PRO A 2 2.83 -5.14 -13.40
CA PRO A 2 2.95 -6.59 -13.54
C PRO A 2 1.61 -7.28 -13.30
N ALA A 3 1.45 -8.51 -13.78
CA ALA A 3 0.26 -9.33 -13.52
C ALA A 3 0.11 -9.66 -12.03
N THR A 4 1.23 -9.77 -11.31
CA THR A 4 1.27 -10.06 -9.87
C THR A 4 2.04 -8.96 -9.13
N LEU A 5 1.48 -8.48 -8.02
CA LEU A 5 2.17 -7.58 -7.09
C LEU A 5 2.70 -8.38 -5.91
N ASP A 6 3.92 -8.89 -6.03
CA ASP A 6 4.54 -9.69 -4.98
C ASP A 6 4.97 -8.83 -3.80
N VAL A 7 4.41 -9.13 -2.62
CA VAL A 7 4.79 -8.48 -1.36
C VAL A 7 6.09 -9.10 -0.88
N LEU A 8 7.20 -8.43 -1.17
CA LEU A 8 8.55 -8.93 -0.89
C LEU A 8 8.91 -8.84 0.59
N MET A 9 8.42 -7.80 1.28
CA MET A 9 8.73 -7.57 2.69
C MET A 9 7.67 -6.71 3.38
N ARG A 10 7.84 -6.51 4.69
CA ARG A 10 6.96 -5.68 5.52
C ARG A 10 7.74 -4.50 6.12
N ALA A 11 7.18 -3.31 6.05
CA ALA A 11 7.72 -2.10 6.68
C ALA A 11 6.86 -1.68 7.87
N GLU A 12 7.44 -0.98 8.84
CA GLU A 12 6.67 -0.41 9.97
C GLU A 12 5.74 0.68 9.48
N LEU A 13 4.48 0.62 9.90
CA LEU A 13 3.48 1.58 9.47
C LEU A 13 3.87 3.01 9.85
N SER A 14 4.40 3.21 11.07
CA SER A 14 4.94 4.49 11.54
C SER A 14 6.05 5.02 10.62
N HIS A 15 6.99 4.18 10.21
CA HIS A 15 8.07 4.56 9.29
C HIS A 15 7.53 4.99 7.93
N VAL A 16 6.56 4.25 7.37
CA VAL A 16 5.95 4.60 6.08
C VAL A 16 5.23 5.95 6.14
N LEU A 17 4.45 6.20 7.19
CA LEU A 17 3.68 7.44 7.31
C LEU A 17 4.53 8.65 7.69
N SER A 18 5.50 8.48 8.58
CA SER A 18 6.29 9.59 9.13
C SER A 18 7.50 9.95 8.28
N HIS A 19 8.12 8.96 7.62
CA HIS A 19 9.33 9.16 6.85
C HIS A 19 9.06 9.06 5.36
N VAL A 20 8.64 7.90 4.87
CA VAL A 20 8.48 7.65 3.42
C VAL A 20 7.48 8.62 2.78
N TYR A 21 6.28 8.72 3.34
CA TYR A 21 5.24 9.61 2.80
C TYR A 21 5.65 11.08 2.84
N LYS A 22 6.30 11.53 3.92
CA LYS A 22 6.66 12.94 4.11
C LYS A 22 7.90 13.35 3.32
N SER A 23 8.87 12.46 3.13
CA SER A 23 10.13 12.77 2.45
C SER A 23 10.04 12.66 0.93
N ALA A 24 9.20 11.78 0.39
CA ALA A 24 8.96 11.71 -1.05
C ALA A 24 8.26 13.00 -1.50
N SER A 25 8.77 13.70 -2.51
CA SER A 25 8.11 14.90 -3.04
C SER A 25 6.73 14.55 -3.65
N GLN A 26 5.81 15.52 -3.71
CA GLN A 26 4.44 15.27 -4.18
C GLN A 26 4.39 14.76 -5.63
N ASP A 27 5.30 15.21 -6.47
CA ASP A 27 5.46 14.76 -7.87
C ASP A 27 6.09 13.36 -7.98
N LYS A 28 6.75 12.89 -6.92
CA LYS A 28 7.39 11.56 -6.84
C LYS A 28 6.61 10.55 -6.02
N ARG A 29 5.36 10.89 -5.64
CA ARG A 29 4.47 9.94 -4.97
C ARG A 29 3.05 10.02 -5.48
N THR A 30 2.32 8.94 -5.33
CA THR A 30 0.91 8.87 -5.67
C THR A 30 0.20 7.95 -4.70
N ILE A 31 -0.98 8.37 -4.22
CA ILE A 31 -1.86 7.52 -3.42
C ILE A 31 -2.96 6.95 -4.31
N ARG A 32 -3.19 5.65 -4.20
CA ARG A 32 -4.28 4.93 -4.86
C ARG A 32 -4.99 4.03 -3.88
N ARG A 33 -6.22 3.65 -4.22
CA ARG A 33 -6.98 2.61 -3.54
C ARG A 33 -6.91 1.34 -4.39
N ILE A 34 -6.64 0.22 -3.75
CA ILE A 34 -6.81 -1.10 -4.35
C ILE A 34 -8.02 -1.73 -3.69
N VAL A 35 -8.96 -2.20 -4.51
CA VAL A 35 -10.20 -2.84 -4.09
C VAL A 35 -10.18 -4.29 -4.60
N PRO A 36 -10.83 -5.22 -3.88
CA PRO A 36 -10.92 -6.59 -4.35
C PRO A 36 -11.78 -6.66 -5.62
N SER A 37 -11.39 -7.51 -6.56
CA SER A 37 -12.18 -7.85 -7.74
C SER A 37 -12.45 -9.36 -7.77
N GLY A 38 -13.61 -9.76 -8.28
CA GLY A 38 -14.01 -11.15 -8.41
C GLY A 38 -15.02 -11.59 -7.35
N GLY A 39 -15.11 -12.90 -7.13
CA GLY A 39 -16.11 -13.51 -6.24
C GLY A 39 -15.81 -13.36 -4.75
N ALA A 40 -16.73 -13.88 -3.93
CA ALA A 40 -16.68 -13.77 -2.46
C ALA A 40 -15.37 -14.29 -1.84
N GLU A 41 -14.78 -15.35 -2.39
CA GLU A 41 -13.53 -15.92 -1.86
C GLU A 41 -12.34 -14.96 -2.02
N ASN A 42 -12.23 -14.28 -3.17
CA ASN A 42 -11.19 -13.27 -3.40
C ASN A 42 -11.37 -12.08 -2.45
N HIS A 43 -12.61 -11.63 -2.27
CA HIS A 43 -12.93 -10.57 -1.33
C HIS A 43 -12.52 -10.96 0.10
N LYS A 44 -12.89 -12.16 0.55
CA LYS A 44 -12.56 -12.68 1.88
C LYS A 44 -11.04 -12.80 2.09
N ALA A 45 -10.31 -13.32 1.10
CA ALA A 45 -8.87 -13.42 1.14
C ALA A 45 -8.20 -12.03 1.22
N PHE A 46 -8.69 -11.08 0.45
CA PHE A 46 -8.22 -9.69 0.47
C PHE A 46 -8.45 -9.01 1.82
N MET A 47 -9.62 -9.19 2.43
CA MET A 47 -9.92 -8.64 3.76
C MET A 47 -9.03 -9.26 4.85
N LYS A 48 -8.80 -10.58 4.80
CA LYS A 48 -7.85 -11.25 5.70
C LYS A 48 -6.43 -10.70 5.56
N PHE A 49 -6.00 -10.40 4.33
CA PHE A 49 -4.70 -9.81 4.07
C PHE A 49 -4.58 -8.39 4.67
N ILE A 50 -5.61 -7.56 4.52
CA ILE A 50 -5.67 -6.24 5.16
C ILE A 50 -5.59 -6.36 6.69
N GLU A 51 -6.39 -7.25 7.27
CA GLU A 51 -6.42 -7.48 8.71
C GLU A 51 -5.04 -7.94 9.23
N TYR A 52 -4.39 -8.86 8.53
CA TYR A 52 -3.05 -9.34 8.87
C TYR A 52 -2.03 -8.20 8.96
N LEU A 53 -2.03 -7.26 8.01
CA LEU A 53 -1.16 -6.10 8.03
C LEU A 53 -1.51 -5.15 9.18
N GLY A 54 -2.81 -4.90 9.39
CA GLY A 54 -3.32 -4.03 10.44
C GLY A 54 -2.95 -4.50 11.85
N GLN A 55 -3.19 -5.77 12.17
CA GLN A 55 -2.86 -6.37 13.48
C GLN A 55 -1.36 -6.29 13.79
N ARG A 56 -0.51 -6.29 12.76
CA ARG A 56 0.95 -6.21 12.91
C ARG A 56 1.48 -4.78 12.87
N SER A 57 0.64 -3.77 12.63
CA SER A 57 1.07 -2.39 12.38
C SER A 57 2.15 -2.29 11.29
N ARG A 58 1.96 -3.05 10.20
CA ARG A 58 2.90 -3.12 9.08
C ARG A 58 2.23 -2.71 7.77
N ALA A 59 3.04 -2.21 6.84
CA ALA A 59 2.69 -2.10 5.43
C ALA A 59 3.39 -3.20 4.62
N GLY A 60 2.72 -3.73 3.60
CA GLY A 60 3.37 -4.60 2.61
C GLY A 60 4.22 -3.78 1.65
N VAL A 61 5.39 -4.28 1.26
CA VAL A 61 6.30 -3.60 0.32
C VAL A 61 6.40 -4.41 -0.96
N VAL A 62 6.03 -3.78 -2.07
CA VAL A 62 6.16 -4.33 -3.42
C VAL A 62 7.17 -3.48 -4.17
N LYS A 63 8.11 -4.10 -4.87
CA LYS A 63 9.05 -3.40 -5.74
C LYS A 63 8.77 -3.79 -7.18
N ILE A 64 8.57 -2.79 -8.04
CA ILE A 64 8.37 -2.99 -9.47
C ILE A 64 9.60 -2.47 -10.19
N GLY A 65 10.31 -3.35 -10.88
CA GLY A 65 11.31 -3.01 -11.88
C GLY A 65 10.78 -3.25 -13.28
N GLU A 66 11.36 -2.58 -14.26
CA GLU A 66 11.25 -3.00 -15.65
C GLU A 66 12.30 -4.08 -15.90
N ASN A 67 11.98 -5.09 -16.72
CA ASN A 67 12.83 -6.26 -16.98
C ASN A 67 14.32 -5.89 -17.14
N GLY A 68 15.12 -6.11 -16.08
CA GLY A 68 16.57 -5.85 -16.08
C GLY A 68 17.04 -4.46 -15.59
N GLN A 69 16.15 -3.56 -15.17
CA GLN A 69 16.48 -2.22 -14.65
C GLN A 69 16.21 -2.09 -13.14
N LYS A 70 16.91 -1.14 -12.49
CA LYS A 70 16.67 -0.77 -11.08
C LYS A 70 15.18 -0.49 -10.85
N HIS A 71 14.64 -0.93 -9.70
CA HIS A 71 13.22 -0.81 -9.37
C HIS A 71 12.71 0.64 -9.52
N THR A 72 11.99 0.93 -10.59
CA THR A 72 11.53 2.30 -10.88
C THR A 72 10.43 2.76 -9.92
N LYS A 73 9.76 1.81 -9.23
CA LYS A 73 8.67 2.11 -8.30
C LYS A 73 8.71 1.20 -7.08
N THR A 74 8.48 1.78 -5.90
CA THR A 74 8.20 1.05 -4.67
C THR A 74 6.78 1.35 -4.23
N ILE A 75 6.05 0.33 -3.79
CA ILE A 75 4.65 0.46 -3.38
C ILE A 75 4.52 -0.04 -1.95
N TYR A 76 3.92 0.79 -1.12
CA TYR A 76 3.55 0.46 0.24
C TYR A 76 2.06 0.21 0.29
N LEU A 77 1.69 -1.04 0.55
CA LEU A 77 0.32 -1.50 0.76
C LEU A 77 -0.03 -1.31 2.25
N ILE A 78 -0.82 -0.28 2.52
CA ILE A 78 -1.10 0.23 3.86
C ILE A 78 -2.53 -0.16 4.24
N PRO A 79 -2.74 -0.92 5.34
CA PRO A 79 -4.07 -1.23 5.83
C PRO A 79 -4.79 0.07 6.24
N PRO A 80 -6.05 0.28 5.83
CA PRO A 80 -6.77 1.50 6.16
C PRO A 80 -7.11 1.54 7.66
N SER A 81 -7.05 2.74 8.23
CA SER A 81 -7.58 3.07 9.54
C SER A 81 -7.87 4.57 9.59
N ALA A 82 -8.68 5.02 10.56
CA ALA A 82 -8.97 6.45 10.69
C ALA A 82 -7.69 7.31 10.88
N SER A 83 -6.70 6.80 11.62
CA SER A 83 -5.42 7.47 11.82
C SER A 83 -4.56 7.50 10.56
N VAL A 84 -4.55 6.40 9.78
CA VAL A 84 -3.87 6.34 8.48
C VAL A 84 -4.51 7.33 7.50
N CYS A 85 -5.84 7.36 7.39
CA CYS A 85 -6.53 8.28 6.48
C CYS A 85 -6.20 9.74 6.80
N ALA A 86 -6.22 10.10 8.10
CA ALA A 86 -5.86 11.43 8.54
C ALA A 86 -4.38 11.76 8.25
N ALA A 87 -3.46 10.83 8.47
CA ALA A 87 -2.04 11.03 8.20
C ALA A 87 -1.73 11.22 6.70
N LEU A 88 -2.47 10.55 5.83
CA LEU A 88 -2.31 10.61 4.38
C LEU A 88 -3.17 11.70 3.71
N GLY A 89 -4.10 12.33 4.44
CA GLY A 89 -5.01 13.33 3.89
C GLY A 89 -6.02 12.73 2.90
N VAL A 90 -6.47 11.50 3.13
CA VAL A 90 -7.45 10.79 2.28
C VAL A 90 -8.79 10.62 3.01
N ASP A 91 -9.84 10.32 2.25
CA ASP A 91 -11.18 10.05 2.78
C ASP A 91 -11.15 8.94 3.84
N ARG A 92 -12.05 9.02 4.82
CA ARG A 92 -12.23 8.04 5.88
C ARG A 92 -13.07 6.84 5.44
N ASP A 93 -13.83 6.93 4.35
CA ASP A 93 -14.67 5.83 3.86
C ASP A 93 -13.90 4.83 2.96
N LEU A 94 -12.84 4.27 3.54
CA LEU A 94 -11.95 3.29 2.91
C LEU A 94 -12.27 1.86 3.34
N ARG A 95 -13.54 1.59 3.62
CA ARG A 95 -14.03 0.24 3.91
C ARG A 95 -13.73 -0.64 2.70
N GLU A 96 -13.21 -1.83 2.94
CA GLU A 96 -12.94 -2.85 1.90
C GLU A 96 -11.89 -2.47 0.84
N CYS A 97 -10.93 -1.61 1.18
CA CYS A 97 -9.81 -1.31 0.30
C CYS A 97 -8.48 -1.31 1.05
N ILE A 98 -7.37 -1.40 0.32
CA ILE A 98 -6.03 -1.13 0.85
C ILE A 98 -5.47 0.11 0.17
N ILE A 99 -4.78 0.95 0.95
CA ILE A 99 -4.18 2.17 0.43
C ILE A 99 -2.81 1.80 -0.16
N ALA A 100 -2.59 2.15 -1.42
CA ALA A 100 -1.31 1.99 -2.08
C ALA A 100 -0.60 3.35 -2.17
N LEU A 101 0.47 3.52 -1.41
CA LEU A 101 1.42 4.63 -1.59
C LEU A 101 2.48 4.19 -2.58
N ILE A 102 2.45 4.76 -3.78
CA ILE A 102 3.38 4.49 -4.87
C ILE A 102 4.45 5.58 -4.86
N CYS A 103 5.70 5.21 -4.66
CA CYS A 103 6.86 6.09 -4.72
C CYS A 103 7.65 5.80 -5.99
N TYR A 104 7.93 6.86 -6.77
CA TYR A 104 8.71 6.79 -7.99
C TYR A 104 10.16 7.15 -7.66
N GLN A 105 11.12 6.32 -8.11
CA GLN A 105 12.55 6.62 -7.99
C GLN A 105 13.00 7.59 -9.08
#